data_AF-A0A9E5Q0L5-F1
#
_entry.id   AF-A0A9E5Q0L5-F1
#
_cell.length_a   1.000
_cell.length_b   1.000
_cell.length_c   1.000
_cell.angle_alpha   90.00
_cell.angle_beta   90.00
_cell.angle_gamma   90.00
#
_symmetry.space_group_name_H-M   'P 1'
#
loop_
_entity.id
_entity.type
_entity.pdbx_description
1 polymer ?
#
loop_
_entity_poly.entity_id
_entity_poly.type
_entity_poly.pdbx_seq_one_letter_code
_entity_poly.pdbx_strand_id
1 'polypeptide(L)' 'MSSPFAERSRALEPFLAMEVMERAFELEAAGGDVIHLEIGEPDHPPPPEVSEVTRAAVASGET' A
#
# COMPACT_ATOMS: atom_id res chain seq x y z
N MET A 1 31.76 1.76 7.03
CA MET A 1 30.92 1.97 8.24
C MET A 1 29.91 0.83 8.27
N SER A 2 29.76 0.13 9.40
CA SER A 2 28.75 -0.94 9.51
C SER A 2 27.38 -0.29 9.40
N SER A 3 26.53 -0.80 8.51
CA SER A 3 25.13 -0.38 8.41
C SER A 3 24.44 -0.57 9.77
N PRO A 4 23.58 0.36 10.23
CA PRO A 4 22.82 0.21 11.48
C PRO A 4 21.75 -0.89 11.40
N PHE A 5 21.56 -1.53 10.24
CA PHE A 5 20.58 -2.58 10.03
C PHE A 5 21.09 -3.97 10.45
N ALA A 6 20.15 -4.82 10.86
CA ALA A 6 20.42 -6.21 11.17
C ALA A 6 20.97 -6.94 9.93
N GLU A 7 21.92 -7.86 10.13
CA GLU A 7 22.54 -8.64 9.04
C GLU A 7 21.52 -9.34 8.13
N ARG A 8 20.43 -9.87 8.71
CA ARG A 8 19.36 -10.54 7.96
C ARG A 8 18.67 -9.65 6.93
N SER A 9 18.63 -8.33 7.17
CA SER A 9 17.99 -7.38 6.26
C SER A 9 18.73 -7.24 4.93
N ARG A 10 20.02 -7.62 4.87
CA ARG A 10 20.80 -7.63 3.62
C ARG A 10 20.35 -8.71 2.63
N ALA A 11 19.56 -9.68 3.07
CA ALA A 11 19.04 -10.75 2.21
C ALA A 11 17.66 -10.42 1.60
N LEU A 12 17.06 -9.27 1.95
CA LEU A 12 15.78 -8.85 1.39
C LEU A 12 16.00 -8.31 -0.02
N GLU A 13 15.35 -8.93 -0.99
CA GLU A 13 15.29 -8.40 -2.35
C GLU A 13 14.29 -7.25 -2.44
N PRO A 14 14.51 -6.28 -3.34
CA PRO A 14 13.54 -5.23 -3.62
C PRO A 14 12.19 -5.79 -4.07
N PHE A 15 11.10 -5.16 -3.64
CA PHE A 15 9.77 -5.55 -4.07
C PHE A 15 9.42 -4.89 -5.41
N LEU A 16 9.72 -5.58 -6.51
CA LEU A 16 9.59 -5.05 -7.88
C LEU A 16 8.18 -4.58 -8.26
N ALA A 17 7.14 -5.10 -7.61
CA ALA A 17 5.76 -4.63 -7.84
C ALA A 17 5.59 -3.14 -7.54
N MET A 18 6.35 -2.60 -6.59
CA MET A 18 6.33 -1.16 -6.28
C MET A 18 6.87 -0.32 -7.43
N GLU A 19 7.87 -0.81 -8.17
CA GLU A 19 8.41 -0.11 -9.34
C GLU A 19 7.38 -0.03 -10.48
N VAL A 20 6.59 -1.09 -10.67
CA VAL A 20 5.50 -1.11 -11.64
C VAL A 20 4.40 -0.11 -11.26
N MET A 21 4.03 -0.08 -9.98
CA MET A 21 3.04 0.85 -9.44
C MET A 21 3.51 2.31 -9.55
N GLU A 22 4.76 2.61 -9.22
CA GLU A 22 5.35 3.95 -9.38
C GLU A 22 5.28 4.39 -10.84
N ARG A 23 5.64 3.50 -11.78
CA ARG A 23 5.56 3.79 -13.21
C ARG A 23 4.14 4.03 -13.70
N ALA A 24 3.16 3.30 -13.16
CA ALA A 24 1.75 3.52 -13.46
C ALA A 24 1.32 4.94 -13.03
N PHE A 25 1.65 5.35 -11.81
CA PHE A 25 1.34 6.70 -11.32
C PHE A 25 2.01 7.81 -12.14
N GLU A 26 3.24 7.62 -12.59
CA GLU A 26 3.90 8.57 -13.49
C GLU A 26 3.15 8.73 -14.83
N LEU A 27 2.68 7.62 -15.40
CA LEU A 27 1.93 7.62 -16.65
C LEU A 27 0.59 8.33 -16.50
N GLU A 28 -0.13 8.07 -15.41
CA GLU A 28 -1.39 8.75 -15.09
C GLU A 28 -1.18 10.25 -14.83
N ALA A 29 -0.13 10.63 -14.11
CA ALA A 29 0.23 12.03 -13.88
C ALA A 29 0.59 12.77 -15.18
N ALA A 30 1.08 12.06 -16.19
CA ALA A 30 1.31 12.57 -17.53
C ALA A 30 0.03 12.61 -18.40
N GLY A 31 -1.13 12.23 -17.86
CA GLY A 31 -2.43 12.20 -18.55
C GLY A 31 -2.73 10.90 -19.30
N GLY A 32 -1.98 9.83 -19.05
CA GLY A 32 -2.25 8.50 -19.59
C GLY A 32 -3.44 7.83 -18.90
N ASP A 33 -4.16 7.00 -19.66
CA ASP A 33 -5.18 6.08 -19.13
C ASP A 33 -4.52 4.72 -18.86
N VAL A 34 -4.48 4.31 -17.59
CA VAL A 34 -3.76 3.11 -17.14
C VAL A 34 -4.75 2.09 -16.58
N ILE A 35 -4.65 0.85 -17.04
CA ILE A 35 -5.41 -0.28 -16.50
C ILE A 35 -4.53 -0.98 -15.46
N HIS A 36 -4.94 -0.91 -14.20
CA HIS A 36 -4.22 -1.54 -13.09
C HIS A 36 -4.45 -3.05 -13.05
N LEU A 37 -3.38 -3.82 -13.22
CA LEU A 37 -3.35 -5.29 -13.14
C LEU A 37 -2.23 -5.79 -12.20
N GLU A 38 -1.52 -4.86 -11.57
CA GLU A 38 -0.40 -5.09 -10.65
C GLU A 38 -0.84 -5.14 -9.18
N ILE A 39 -2.07 -4.72 -8.89
CA ILE A 39 -2.63 -4.62 -7.55
C ILE A 39 -3.19 -5.97 -7.10
N GLY A 40 -2.73 -6.45 -5.93
CA GLY A 40 -3.14 -7.73 -5.34
C GLY A 40 -4.27 -7.65 -4.33
N GLU A 41 -4.88 -6.47 -4.14
CA GLU A 41 -6.01 -6.25 -3.22
C GLU A 41 -7.35 -6.14 -3.98
N PRO A 42 -8.48 -6.42 -3.31
CA PRO A 42 -9.80 -6.19 -3.88
C PRO A 42 -10.04 -4.71 -4.18
N ASP A 43 -10.81 -4.43 -5.23
CA ASP A 43 -11.25 -3.09 -5.63
C ASP A 43 -12.44 -2.56 -4.80
N HIS A 44 -13.05 -3.41 -3.98
CA HIS A 44 -14.22 -3.05 -3.18
C HIS A 44 -13.81 -2.43 -1.84
N PRO A 45 -14.51 -1.37 -1.38
CA PRO A 45 -14.29 -0.84 -0.05
C PRO A 45 -14.64 -1.89 1.02
N PRO A 46 -14.10 -1.77 2.24
CA PRO A 46 -14.54 -2.58 3.37
C PRO A 46 -16.06 -2.47 3.58
N PRO A 47 -16.70 -3.52 4.14
CA PRO A 47 -18.13 -3.46 4.48
C PRO A 47 -18.45 -2.25 5.37
N PRO A 48 -19.58 -1.55 5.15
CA PRO A 48 -19.91 -0.33 5.89
C PRO A 48 -19.92 -0.50 7.41
N GLU A 49 -20.31 -1.67 7.90
CA GLU A 49 -20.37 -2.01 9.32
C GLU A 49 -18.98 -1.97 9.97
N VAL A 50 -17.94 -2.39 9.22
CA VAL A 50 -16.55 -2.33 9.71
C VAL A 50 -16.13 -0.88 9.87
N SER A 51 -16.39 -0.04 8.88
CA SER A 51 -16.07 1.38 8.94
C SER A 51 -16.82 2.10 10.07
N GLU A 52 -18.09 1.75 10.32
CA GLU A 52 -18.88 2.32 11.41
C GLU A 52 -18.29 1.97 12.78
N VAL A 53 -17.98 0.68 13.01
CA VAL A 53 -17.40 0.23 14.28
C VAL A 53 -16.01 0.83 14.49
N THR A 54 -15.17 0.89 13.46
CA THR A 54 -13.86 1.54 13.53
C THR A 54 -14.00 3.03 13.91
N ARG A 55 -14.94 3.75 13.29
CA ARG A 55 -15.20 5.15 13.63
C ARG A 55 -15.67 5.33 15.07
N ALA A 56 -16.54 4.44 15.56
CA ALA A 56 -17.03 4.47 16.93
C ALA A 56 -15.89 4.24 17.94
N ALA A 57 -15.05 3.23 17.73
CA ALA A 57 -13.91 2.93 18.60
C ALA A 57 -12.91 4.10 18.69
N VAL A 58 -12.62 4.75 17.56
CA VAL A 58 -11.78 5.95 17.52
C VAL A 58 -12.42 7.10 18.31
N ALA A 59 -13.74 7.29 18.21
CA ALA A 59 -14.44 8.35 18.92
C ALA A 59 -14.58 8.08 20.43
N SER A 60 -14.68 6.81 20.85
CA SER A 60 -14.77 6.40 22.26
C SER A 60 -13.41 6.31 22.95
N GLY A 61 -12.30 6.33 22.21
CA GLY A 61 -10.94 6.16 22.74
C GLY A 61 -10.56 4.71 23.02
N GLU A 62 -11.21 3.76 22.33
CA GLU A 62 -11.02 2.30 22.46
C GLU A 62 -10.11 1.74 21.35
N THR A 63 -9.17 2.55 20.84
CA THR A 63 -8.20 2.19 19.78
C THR A 63 -6.90 1.62 20.34
#